data_AF-A0A950W1I4-F1
#
_entry.id   AF-A0A950W1I4-F1
#
_cell.length_a   1.000
_cell.length_b   1.000
_cell.length_c   1.000
_cell.angle_alpha   90.00
_cell.angle_beta   90.00
_cell.angle_gamma   90.00
#
_symmetry.space_group_name_H-M   'P 1'
#
loop_
_entity.id
_entity.type
_entity.pdbx_description
1 polymer ?
#
loop_
_entity_poly.entity_id
_entity_poly.type
_entity_poly.pdbx_seq_one_letter_code
_entity_poly.pdbx_strand_id
1 'polypeptide(L)'
;MTARRHHKRVLIYSHDSFGLGHLRRCRAIANSLVDADPAVSILILSGSPIIGSFDFRSRVDFVRVPGVIKLRNGEYVSLNLHINIDETLAMRS
;
A
#
# COMPACT_ATOMS: atom_id res chain seq x y z
N MET A 1 34.71 -13.71 -6.83
CA MET A 1 33.63 -14.09 -5.88
C MET A 1 32.66 -12.93 -5.77
N THR A 2 31.55 -12.95 -6.51
CA THR A 2 30.44 -12.01 -6.31
C THR A 2 29.68 -12.46 -5.06
N ALA A 3 29.72 -11.66 -4.00
CA ALA A 3 28.90 -11.89 -2.81
C ALA A 3 27.44 -12.07 -3.24
N ARG A 4 26.79 -13.16 -2.82
CA ARG A 4 25.39 -13.42 -3.10
C ARG A 4 24.58 -12.31 -2.44
N ARG A 5 24.22 -11.26 -3.19
CA ARG A 5 23.35 -10.19 -2.69
C ARG A 5 22.04 -10.83 -2.27
N HIS A 6 21.79 -10.86 -0.97
CA HIS A 6 20.54 -11.39 -0.44
C HIS A 6 19.41 -10.47 -0.93
N HIS A 7 18.49 -11.01 -1.73
CA HIS A 7 17.32 -10.24 -2.16
C HIS A 7 16.53 -9.80 -0.93
N LYS A 8 16.22 -8.50 -0.87
CA LYS A 8 15.49 -7.87 0.23
C LYS A 8 14.06 -7.62 -0.23
N ARG A 9 13.10 -8.10 0.55
CA ARG A 9 11.67 -7.91 0.30
C ARG A 9 11.10 -6.98 1.36
N VAL A 10 10.43 -5.92 0.93
CA VAL A 10 9.81 -4.93 1.81
C VAL A 10 8.30 -4.90 1.56
N LEU A 11 7.51 -4.99 2.61
CA LEU A 11 6.08 -4.72 2.56
C LEU A 11 5.83 -3.32 3.11
N ILE A 12 5.18 -2.46 2.33
CA ILE A 12 4.69 -1.17 2.81
C ILE A 12 3.18 -1.30 2.96
N TYR A 13 2.70 -1.33 4.20
CA TYR A 13 1.28 -1.24 4.47
C TYR A 13 0.86 0.21 4.66
N SER A 14 -0.13 0.63 3.88
CA SER A 14 -0.73 1.95 3.99
C SER A 14 -2.21 1.81 4.33
N HIS A 15 -2.59 2.35 5.49
CA HIS A 15 -3.97 2.27 5.96
C HIS A 15 -4.97 3.08 5.11
N ASP A 16 -4.47 3.90 4.17
CA ASP A 16 -5.16 4.75 3.19
C ASP A 16 -6.68 4.70 3.19
N SER A 17 -7.28 5.83 3.58
CA SER A 17 -8.64 6.17 3.18
C SER A 17 -8.63 6.85 1.80
N PHE A 18 -9.63 7.69 1.50
CA PHE A 18 -9.68 8.46 0.24
C PHE A 18 -8.51 9.47 0.07
N GLY A 19 -7.69 9.69 1.10
CA GLY A 19 -6.60 10.67 1.08
C GLY A 19 -5.40 10.22 0.24
N LEU A 20 -5.04 11.02 -0.77
CA LEU A 20 -3.92 10.75 -1.69
C LEU A 20 -2.52 10.79 -1.03
N GLY A 21 -2.39 11.47 0.11
CA GLY A 21 -1.09 11.82 0.69
C GLY A 21 -0.28 10.60 1.14
N HIS A 22 -0.95 9.61 1.72
CA HIS A 22 -0.30 8.38 2.17
C HIS A 22 0.19 7.54 1.00
N LEU A 23 -0.68 7.29 0.01
CA LEU A 23 -0.31 6.57 -1.21
C LEU A 23 0.83 7.25 -1.98
N ARG A 24 0.79 8.58 -2.13
CA ARG A 24 1.88 9.35 -2.75
C ARG A 24 3.20 9.19 -1.99
N ARG A 25 3.16 9.18 -0.66
CA ARG A 25 4.34 8.98 0.19
C ARG A 25 4.89 7.56 0.06
N CYS A 26 4.03 6.54 0.16
CA CYS A 26 4.42 5.14 0.01
C CYS A 26 5.07 4.89 -1.35
N ARG A 27 4.49 5.44 -2.43
CA ARG A 27 5.07 5.40 -3.77
C ARG A 27 6.45 6.07 -3.85
N ALA A 28 6.59 7.28 -3.30
CA ALA A 28 7.86 8.01 -3.34
C ALA A 28 8.97 7.25 -2.59
N ILE A 29 8.67 6.71 -1.42
CA ILE A 29 9.59 5.89 -0.63
C ILE A 29 9.95 4.61 -1.38
N ALA A 30 8.95 3.88 -1.89
CA ALA A 30 9.17 2.61 -2.59
C ALA A 30 10.08 2.79 -3.82
N ASN A 31 9.78 3.79 -4.65
CA ASN A 31 10.56 4.08 -5.85
C ASN A 31 12.02 4.45 -5.49
N SER A 32 12.22 5.29 -4.48
CA SER A 32 13.56 5.67 -4.02
C SER A 32 14.37 4.46 -3.53
N LEU A 33 13.74 3.55 -2.79
CA LEU A 33 14.40 2.34 -2.27
C LEU A 33 14.84 1.37 -3.37
N VAL A 34 14.00 1.12 -4.37
CA VAL A 34 14.36 0.21 -5.47
C VAL A 34 15.39 0.81 -6.43
N ASP A 35 15.48 2.14 -6.50
CA ASP A 35 16.52 2.85 -7.24
C ASP A 35 17.87 2.79 -6.54
N ALA A 36 17.87 2.89 -5.21
CA ALA A 36 19.09 2.85 -4.41
C ALA A 36 19.72 1.46 -4.32
N ASP A 37 18.92 0.38 -4.32
CA ASP A 37 19.42 -0.99 -4.21
C ASP A 37 18.71 -1.94 -5.20
N PRO A 38 19.42 -2.41 -6.25
CA PRO A 38 18.88 -3.38 -7.22
C PRO A 38 18.43 -4.72 -6.61
N ALA A 39 18.87 -5.06 -5.38
CA ALA A 39 18.44 -6.27 -4.69
C ALA A 39 17.11 -6.11 -3.94
N VAL A 40 16.52 -4.91 -3.90
CA VAL A 40 15.25 -4.63 -3.23
C VAL A 40 14.06 -4.81 -4.17
N SER A 41 13.02 -5.49 -3.66
CA SER A 41 11.68 -5.55 -4.23
C SER A 41 10.66 -5.18 -3.17
N ILE A 42 9.58 -4.49 -3.57
CA ILE A 42 8.61 -3.90 -2.65
C ILE A 42 7.20 -4.29 -3.08
N LEU A 43 6.37 -4.63 -2.09
CA LEU A 43 4.92 -4.78 -2.24
C LEU A 43 4.24 -3.69 -1.42
N ILE A 44 3.29 -2.96 -2.04
CA ILE A 44 2.48 -1.96 -1.35
C ILE A 44 1.09 -2.55 -1.10
N LEU A 45 0.68 -2.61 0.16
CA LEU A 45 -0.66 -3.02 0.56
C LEU A 45 -1.48 -1.77 0.88
N SER A 46 -2.54 -1.48 0.12
CA SER A 46 -3.34 -0.25 0.29
C SER A 46 -4.84 -0.51 0.15
N GLY A 47 -5.62 0.21 0.94
CA GLY A 47 -7.09 0.28 0.81
C GLY A 47 -7.56 1.26 -0.27
N SER A 48 -6.65 2.08 -0.81
CA SER A 48 -7.00 3.17 -1.71
C SER A 48 -7.57 2.67 -3.04
N PRO A 49 -8.72 3.20 -3.50
CA PRO A 49 -9.35 2.68 -4.71
C PRO A 49 -8.59 2.99 -6.00
N ILE A 50 -7.69 3.95 -5.94
CA ILE A 50 -6.96 4.51 -7.06
C ILE A 50 -5.50 4.05 -7.10
N ILE A 51 -5.10 3.06 -6.28
CA ILE A 51 -3.70 2.60 -6.25
C ILE A 51 -3.21 2.15 -7.64
N GLY A 52 -4.08 1.51 -8.42
CA GLY A 52 -3.78 1.10 -9.79
C GLY A 52 -3.69 2.25 -10.80
N SER A 53 -4.02 3.48 -10.41
CA SER A 53 -3.88 4.67 -11.26
C SER A 53 -2.50 5.34 -11.15
N PHE A 54 -1.60 4.83 -10.30
CA PHE A 54 -0.26 5.37 -10.13
C PHE A 54 0.78 4.51 -10.86
N ASP A 55 1.78 5.18 -11.44
CA ASP A 55 2.94 4.50 -12.00
C ASP A 55 3.92 4.08 -10.92
N PHE A 56 4.30 2.80 -10.91
CA PHE A 56 5.30 2.23 -10.04
C PHE A 56 6.56 1.85 -10.82
N ARG A 57 7.73 1.99 -10.19
CA ARG A 57 8.97 1.51 -10.80
C ARG A 57 9.00 -0.02 -10.84
N SER A 58 9.81 -0.56 -11.75
CA SER A 58 10.11 -2.00 -11.77
C SER A 58 10.49 -2.50 -10.36
N ARG A 59 10.02 -3.68 -9.97
CA ARG A 59 10.18 -4.28 -8.63
C ARG A 59 9.34 -3.65 -7.52
N VAL A 60 8.46 -2.70 -7.84
CA VAL A 60 7.39 -2.24 -6.94
C VAL A 60 6.06 -2.73 -7.49
N ASP A 61 5.37 -3.53 -6.68
CA ASP A 61 4.03 -4.04 -7.00
C ASP A 61 3.05 -3.65 -5.89
N PHE A 62 1.75 -3.90 -6.08
CA PHE A 62 0.74 -3.59 -5.08
C PHE A 62 -0.37 -4.63 -4.96
N VAL A 63 -0.93 -4.72 -3.75
CA VAL A 63 -2.17 -5.43 -3.48
C VAL A 63 -3.18 -4.41 -2.95
N ARG A 64 -4.35 -4.39 -3.57
CA ARG A 64 -5.48 -3.63 -3.04
C ARG A 64 -6.25 -4.48 -2.04
N VAL A 65 -6.46 -3.93 -0.85
CA VAL A 65 -7.35 -4.50 0.18
C VAL A 65 -8.64 -3.68 0.26
N PRO A 66 -9.70 -4.20 0.91
CA PRO A 66 -10.88 -3.41 1.23
C PRO A 66 -10.50 -2.09 1.93
N GLY A 67 -10.92 -0.98 1.33
CA GLY A 67 -10.67 0.36 1.83
C GLY A 67 -11.67 0.76 2.91
N VAL A 68 -11.26 1.69 3.78
CA VAL A 68 -12.12 2.36 4.76
C VAL A 68 -12.16 3.85 4.49
N ILE A 69 -13.32 4.49 4.61
CA ILE A 69 -13.47 5.94 4.45
C ILE A 69 -13.78 6.53 5.82
N LYS A 70 -13.12 7.63 6.16
CA LYS A 70 -13.50 8.44 7.31
C LYS A 70 -14.59 9.43 6.90
N LEU A 71 -15.75 9.32 7.51
CA LEU A 71 -16.87 10.25 7.34
C LEU A 71 -16.60 11.57 8.09
N ARG A 72 -17.35 12.61 7.75
CA ARG A 72 -17.22 13.95 8.37
C ARG A 72 -17.51 13.96 9.87
N ASN A 73 -18.35 13.04 10.33
CA ASN A 73 -18.66 12.82 11.75
C ASN A 73 -17.55 12.04 12.49
N GLY A 74 -16.49 11.62 11.79
CA GLY A 74 -15.35 10.90 12.38
C GLY A 74 -15.45 9.38 12.33
N GLU A 75 -16.60 8.82 11.94
CA GLU A 75 -16.80 7.38 11.80
C GLU A 75 -16.05 6.81 10.60
N TYR A 76 -15.71 5.52 10.66
CA TYR A 76 -15.13 4.80 9.54
C TYR A 76 -16.15 3.83 8.95
N VAL A 77 -16.26 3.83 7.62
CA VAL A 77 -17.15 2.92 6.88
C VAL A 77 -16.36 2.15 5.82
N SER A 78 -16.82 0.94 5.50
CA SER A 78 -16.25 0.15 4.41
C SER A 78 -16.55 0.81 3.06
N LEU A 79 -15.56 0.86 2.17
CA LEU A 79 -15.69 1.59 0.91
C LEU A 79 -16.57 0.87 -0.12
N ASN A 80 -16.44 -0.46 -0.27
CA ASN A 80 -16.96 -1.17 -1.44
C ASN A 80 -17.56 -2.57 -1.18
N LEU A 81 -17.71 -3.02 0.06
CA LEU A 81 -18.16 -4.38 0.35
C LEU A 81 -19.50 -4.48 1.10
N HIS A 82 -20.11 -3.37 1.52
CA HIS A 82 -21.30 -3.37 2.41
C HIS A 82 -21.15 -4.24 3.67
N ILE A 83 -19.91 -4.61 4.01
CA ILE A 83 -19.56 -5.34 5.22
C ILE A 83 -19.34 -4.34 6.35
N ASN A 84 -19.51 -4.80 7.59
CA ASN A 84 -19.28 -3.97 8.76
C ASN A 84 -17.81 -3.49 8.78
N ILE A 85 -17.57 -2.30 9.34
CA ILE A 85 -16.23 -1.78 9.56
C ILE A 85 -15.40 -2.77 10.40
N ASP A 86 -16.00 -3.47 11.36
CA ASP A 86 -15.31 -4.46 12.19
C ASP A 86 -14.81 -5.65 11.36
N GLU A 87 -15.62 -6.13 10.41
CA GLU A 87 -15.22 -7.19 9.48
C GLU A 87 -14.12 -6.71 8.52
N THR A 88 -14.22 -5.46 8.05
CA THR A 88 -13.20 -4.85 7.21
C THR A 88 -11.87 -4.70 7.95
N LEU A 89 -11.91 -4.36 9.24
CA LEU A 89 -10.72 -4.26 10.09
C LEU A 89 -10.12 -5.63 10.36
N ALA A 90 -10.94 -6.66 10.59
CA ALA A 90 -10.47 -8.04 10.78
C ALA A 90 -9.74 -8.61 9.55
N MET A 91 -10.13 -8.21 8.34
CA MET A 91 -9.40 -8.59 7.12
C MET A 91 -8.03 -7.89 6.97
N ARG A 92 -7.77 -6.85 7.77
CA ARG A 92 -6.59 -6.00 7.69
C ARG A 92 -5.62 -6.19 8.86
N SER A 93 -5.99 -7.01 9.85
CA SER A 93 -5.20 -7.36 11.04
C SER A 93 -4.38 -8.62 10.85
#